data_AF-V9LF68-F1
#
_entry.id   AF-V9LF68-F1
#
_cell.length_a   1.000
_cell.length_b   1.000
_cell.length_c   1.000
_cell.angle_alpha   90.00
_cell.angle_beta   90.00
_cell.angle_gamma   90.00
#
_symmetry.space_group_name_H-M   'P 1'
#
loop_
_entity.id
_entity.type
_entity.pdbx_description
1 polymer ?
#
loop_
_entity_poly.entity_id
_entity_poly.type
_entity_poly.pdbx_seq_one_letter_code
_entity_poly.pdbx_strand_id
1 'polypeptide(L)'
;RYRIAGTVNVTGDEVKKLDVLSNNLVINMLRSSYSTCVLVTEENADAVIVEPDKQGKYVVCFDPLDGSSNIDCLASIGTIFAIYKKVSEEPPSEKDALQPGRDIVAAGYALYGSATLVALSTGQGVDCFMLDPALGEFILVDKDVRIKKKGKIYSVNEGYAKYFDPAVTEYIHKKKFPEDGSAPYGSRYVGSMVADIHRTLMYGGIFMYPANKKNPKGKVCFPHLLTGR
;
A
#
# COMPACT_ATOMS: atom_id res chain seq x y z
N ARG A 1 26.61 9.85 1.20
CA ARG A 1 26.01 10.04 -0.15
C ARG A 1 25.29 8.73 -0.51
N TYR A 2 23.97 8.67 -0.35
CA TYR A 2 23.14 7.43 -0.33
C TYR A 2 22.37 7.16 -1.63
N ARG A 3 22.87 7.59 -2.79
CA ARG A 3 22.10 7.61 -4.05
C ARG A 3 22.91 6.83 -5.08
N ILE A 4 22.64 5.57 -5.39
CA ILE A 4 21.59 5.00 -6.27
C ILE A 4 21.93 3.49 -6.35
N ALA A 5 20.96 2.56 -6.49
CA ALA A 5 21.28 1.13 -6.66
C ALA A 5 21.63 0.76 -8.11
N GLY A 6 21.36 1.65 -9.08
CA GLY A 6 21.74 1.50 -10.48
C GLY A 6 20.80 0.61 -11.28
N THR A 7 19.69 0.19 -10.70
CA THR A 7 18.70 -0.73 -11.28
C THR A 7 17.32 -0.08 -11.31
N VAL A 8 16.53 -0.41 -12.33
CA VAL A 8 15.11 -0.04 -12.47
C VAL A 8 14.28 -1.26 -12.11
N ASN A 9 13.24 -1.12 -11.30
CA ASN A 9 12.37 -2.24 -10.90
C ASN A 9 11.35 -2.58 -12.02
N VAL A 10 10.51 -3.59 -11.79
CA VAL A 10 9.53 -4.06 -12.80
C VAL A 10 8.39 -3.08 -13.08
N THR A 11 8.16 -2.11 -12.20
CA THR A 11 7.16 -1.05 -12.37
C THR A 11 7.74 0.19 -13.04
N GLY A 12 9.06 0.23 -13.29
CA GLY A 12 9.77 1.30 -13.98
C GLY A 12 10.29 2.42 -13.07
N ASP A 13 10.25 2.24 -11.75
CA ASP A 13 10.76 3.20 -10.77
C ASP A 13 12.27 2.95 -10.48
N GLU A 14 13.02 4.02 -10.19
CA GLU A 14 14.45 3.93 -9.85
C GLU A 14 14.63 3.30 -8.46
N VAL A 15 15.33 2.17 -8.39
CA VAL A 15 15.54 1.44 -7.13
C VAL A 15 16.49 2.22 -6.23
N LYS A 16 15.98 2.64 -5.06
CA LYS A 16 16.78 3.25 -4.00
C LYS A 16 17.34 2.15 -3.10
N LYS A 17 18.41 2.47 -2.37
CA LYS A 17 19.06 1.52 -1.46
C LYS A 17 18.12 1.02 -0.35
N LEU A 18 17.17 1.86 0.05
CA LEU A 18 16.21 1.53 1.10
C LEU A 18 15.14 0.55 0.59
N ASP A 19 14.80 0.60 -0.70
CA ASP A 19 13.92 -0.37 -1.35
C ASP A 19 14.54 -1.77 -1.32
N VAL A 20 15.81 -1.90 -1.72
CA VAL A 20 16.56 -3.17 -1.65
C VAL A 20 16.65 -3.70 -0.22
N LEU A 21 16.94 -2.83 0.74
CA LEU A 21 17.08 -3.22 2.15
C LEU A 21 15.75 -3.73 2.72
N SER A 22 14.68 -2.96 2.54
CA SER A 22 13.35 -3.30 3.05
C SER A 22 12.83 -4.59 2.42
N ASN A 23 13.00 -4.76 1.10
CA ASN A 23 12.61 -5.98 0.40
C ASN A 23 13.32 -7.21 0.96
N ASN A 24 14.65 -7.15 1.10
CA ASN A 24 15.44 -8.26 1.67
C ASN A 24 15.02 -8.58 3.11
N LEU A 25 14.75 -7.56 3.93
CA LEU A 25 14.32 -7.76 5.31
C LEU A 25 12.98 -8.50 5.37
N VAL A 26 11.98 -8.02 4.61
CA VAL A 26 10.64 -8.64 4.60
C VAL A 26 10.70 -10.07 4.06
N ILE A 27 11.40 -10.33 2.95
CA ILE A 27 11.58 -11.68 2.40
C ILE A 27 12.21 -12.61 3.44
N ASN A 28 13.29 -12.19 4.07
CA ASN A 28 14.01 -13.03 5.03
C ASN A 28 13.17 -13.33 6.27
N MET A 29 12.46 -12.33 6.81
CA MET A 29 11.58 -12.51 7.98
C MET A 29 10.37 -13.39 7.67
N LEU A 30 9.78 -13.26 6.48
CA LEU A 30 8.65 -14.12 6.09
C LEU A 30 9.11 -15.55 5.83
N ARG A 31 10.25 -15.77 5.19
CA ARG A 31 10.82 -17.12 4.98
C ARG A 31 11.19 -17.81 6.29
N SER A 32 11.69 -17.08 7.28
CA SER A 32 12.02 -17.65 8.60
C SER A 32 10.80 -17.85 9.52
N SER A 33 9.61 -17.41 9.11
CA SER A 33 8.37 -17.56 9.90
C SER A 33 7.74 -18.95 9.84
N TYR A 34 8.20 -19.82 8.92
CA TYR A 34 7.60 -21.14 8.65
C TYR A 34 6.10 -21.11 8.31
N SER A 35 5.58 -19.94 7.94
CA SER A 35 4.14 -19.71 7.75
C SER A 35 3.77 -19.42 6.30
N THR A 36 4.73 -19.10 5.44
CA THR A 36 4.50 -18.68 4.05
C THR A 36 4.99 -19.72 3.04
N CYS A 37 4.39 -19.74 1.85
CA CYS A 37 4.80 -20.60 0.74
C CYS A 37 5.13 -19.83 -0.54
N VAL A 38 4.47 -18.68 -0.77
CA VAL A 38 4.70 -17.81 -1.93
C VAL A 38 4.75 -16.37 -1.45
N LEU A 39 5.74 -15.62 -1.91
CA LEU A 39 5.90 -14.20 -1.63
C LEU A 39 5.89 -13.43 -2.95
N VAL A 40 5.10 -12.36 -3.00
CA VAL A 40 5.05 -11.44 -4.14
C VAL A 40 5.38 -10.05 -3.64
N THR A 41 6.36 -9.41 -4.27
CA THR A 41 6.86 -8.10 -3.89
C THR A 41 6.97 -7.20 -5.11
N GLU A 42 6.73 -5.91 -4.91
CA GLU A 42 6.85 -4.89 -5.98
C GLU A 42 8.27 -4.83 -6.58
N GLU A 43 9.28 -5.21 -5.80
CA GLU A 43 10.71 -5.14 -6.17
C GLU A 43 11.23 -6.36 -6.94
N ASN A 44 10.46 -7.43 -7.07
CA ASN A 44 10.86 -8.65 -7.78
C ASN A 44 9.93 -8.90 -8.97
N ALA A 45 10.50 -9.30 -10.10
CA ALA A 45 9.74 -9.65 -11.29
C ALA A 45 8.90 -10.91 -11.10
N ASP A 46 9.51 -11.94 -10.52
CA ASP A 46 8.90 -13.24 -10.30
C ASP A 46 8.54 -13.43 -8.82
N ALA A 47 7.49 -14.19 -8.56
CA ALA A 47 7.15 -14.61 -7.21
C ALA A 47 8.28 -15.45 -6.58
N VAL A 48 8.58 -15.19 -5.31
CA VAL A 48 9.55 -15.96 -4.53
C VAL A 48 8.84 -17.17 -3.93
N ILE A 49 9.22 -18.36 -4.38
CA ILE A 49 8.75 -19.63 -3.82
C ILE A 49 9.62 -20.00 -2.62
N VAL A 50 9.00 -20.18 -1.45
CA VAL A 50 9.70 -20.54 -0.21
C VAL A 50 10.19 -21.99 -0.28
N GLU A 51 11.36 -22.29 0.28
CA GLU A 51 11.91 -23.65 0.28
C GLU A 51 11.01 -24.64 1.05
N PRO A 52 10.88 -25.91 0.59
CA PRO A 52 9.97 -26.89 1.20
C PRO A 52 10.10 -27.08 2.71
N ASP A 53 11.31 -26.99 3.27
CA ASP A 53 11.58 -27.14 4.71
C ASP A 53 11.14 -25.93 5.55
N LYS A 54 10.77 -24.82 4.89
CA LYS A 54 10.33 -23.56 5.51
C LYS A 54 8.92 -23.14 5.09
N GLN A 55 8.23 -23.98 4.34
CA GLN A 55 6.89 -23.66 3.83
C GLN A 55 5.83 -23.71 4.93
N GLY A 56 4.94 -22.72 4.89
CA GLY A 56 3.64 -22.77 5.55
C GLY A 56 2.48 -22.65 4.57
N LYS A 57 1.33 -22.16 5.05
CA LYS A 57 0.06 -22.19 4.30
C LYS A 57 -0.36 -20.84 3.71
N TYR A 58 0.45 -19.79 3.88
CA TYR A 58 0.09 -18.43 3.47
C TYR A 58 0.86 -17.93 2.26
N VAL A 59 0.17 -17.17 1.43
CA VAL A 59 0.76 -16.37 0.35
C VAL A 59 0.77 -14.92 0.83
N VAL A 60 1.89 -14.21 0.66
CA VAL A 60 2.02 -12.82 1.11
C VAL A 60 2.40 -11.93 -0.07
N CYS A 61 1.55 -10.95 -0.35
CA CYS A 61 1.78 -9.90 -1.33
C CYS A 61 2.13 -8.62 -0.57
N PHE A 62 3.23 -7.96 -0.89
CA PHE A 62 3.65 -6.75 -0.18
C PHE A 62 4.35 -5.72 -1.06
N ASP A 63 4.25 -4.46 -0.65
CA ASP A 63 5.11 -3.37 -1.08
C ASP A 63 6.06 -3.09 0.10
N PRO A 64 7.37 -3.41 -0.03
CA PRO A 64 8.29 -3.27 1.08
C PRO A 64 8.52 -1.80 1.46
N LEU A 65 8.37 -0.86 0.52
CA LEU A 65 8.57 0.57 0.77
C LEU A 65 7.75 1.50 -0.15
N ASP A 66 6.47 1.70 0.20
CA ASP A 66 5.59 2.65 -0.46
C ASP A 66 6.05 4.10 -0.23
N GLY A 67 5.98 4.90 -1.30
CA GLY A 67 6.38 6.30 -1.28
C GLY A 67 7.88 6.51 -1.44
N SER A 68 8.61 5.59 -2.08
CA SER A 68 10.07 5.67 -2.31
C SER A 68 10.52 7.03 -2.90
N SER A 69 9.70 7.64 -3.76
CA SER A 69 9.94 8.99 -4.31
C SER A 69 10.10 10.08 -3.23
N ASN A 70 9.48 9.92 -2.07
CA ASN A 70 9.48 10.85 -0.95
C ASN A 70 10.60 10.62 0.08
N ILE A 71 11.46 9.60 -0.09
CA ILE A 71 12.54 9.31 0.86
C ILE A 71 13.50 10.49 1.02
N ASP A 72 13.93 11.10 -0.09
CA ASP A 72 14.97 12.15 -0.06
C ASP A 72 14.50 13.46 0.56
N CYS A 73 13.18 13.70 0.60
CA CYS A 73 12.58 14.89 1.22
C CYS A 73 12.04 14.61 2.63
N LEU A 74 12.29 13.42 3.19
CA LEU A 74 11.87 13.01 4.53
C LEU A 74 10.34 13.09 4.74
N ALA A 75 9.57 12.91 3.67
CA ALA A 75 8.12 12.75 3.80
C ALA A 75 7.79 11.35 4.32
N SER A 76 6.57 11.18 4.82
CA SER A 76 6.10 9.89 5.33
C SER A 76 6.08 8.82 4.24
N ILE A 77 6.55 7.63 4.58
CA ILE A 77 6.63 6.43 3.73
C ILE A 77 6.07 5.24 4.52
N GLY A 78 6.03 4.04 3.94
CA GLY A 78 5.46 2.89 4.64
C GLY A 78 5.70 1.55 3.97
N THR A 79 5.14 0.50 4.54
CA THR A 79 5.16 -0.86 3.98
C THR A 79 3.71 -1.33 3.91
N ILE A 80 3.29 -1.95 2.81
CA ILE A 80 1.91 -2.44 2.62
C ILE A 80 1.95 -3.96 2.48
N PHE A 81 0.99 -4.66 3.05
CA PHE A 81 0.92 -6.12 2.91
C PHE A 81 -0.51 -6.64 2.85
N ALA A 82 -0.69 -7.75 2.14
CA ALA A 82 -1.88 -8.59 2.15
C ALA A 82 -1.47 -10.06 2.23
N ILE A 83 -2.24 -10.80 3.01
CA ILE A 83 -2.03 -12.21 3.29
C ILE A 83 -3.24 -12.97 2.76
N TYR A 84 -2.97 -14.00 1.97
CA TYR A 84 -3.93 -14.95 1.44
C TYR A 84 -3.60 -16.34 1.99
N LYS A 85 -4.60 -17.21 2.02
CA LYS A 85 -4.37 -18.64 2.27
C LYS A 85 -4.11 -19.32 0.92
N LYS A 86 -3.14 -20.23 0.85
CA LYS A 86 -2.97 -21.10 -0.33
C LYS A 86 -4.22 -21.98 -0.48
N VAL A 87 -4.77 -22.02 -1.70
CA VAL A 87 -6.00 -22.75 -2.02
C VAL A 87 -5.77 -23.97 -2.91
N SER A 88 -4.65 -24.01 -3.64
CA SER A 88 -4.27 -25.15 -4.48
C SER A 88 -3.74 -26.31 -3.63
N GLU A 89 -3.92 -27.54 -4.08
CA GLU A 89 -3.23 -28.74 -3.55
C GLU A 89 -1.88 -28.98 -4.25
N GLU A 90 -1.65 -28.35 -5.40
CA GLU A 90 -0.39 -28.44 -6.17
C GLU A 90 0.79 -27.81 -5.41
N PRO A 91 2.05 -28.12 -5.77
CA PRO A 91 3.21 -27.39 -5.25
C PRO A 91 3.05 -25.86 -5.37
N PRO A 92 3.50 -25.06 -4.39
CA PRO A 92 3.34 -23.61 -4.42
C PRO A 92 3.90 -22.98 -5.70
N SER A 93 3.13 -22.08 -6.29
CA SER A 93 3.51 -21.36 -7.51
C SER A 93 2.98 -19.94 -7.49
N GLU A 94 3.45 -19.10 -8.42
CA GLU A 94 2.96 -17.74 -8.62
C GLU A 94 1.43 -17.67 -8.80
N LYS A 95 0.81 -18.72 -9.34
CA LYS A 95 -0.65 -18.82 -9.50
C LYS A 95 -1.40 -18.75 -8.17
N ASP A 96 -0.79 -19.18 -7.07
CA ASP A 96 -1.41 -19.09 -5.74
C ASP A 96 -1.53 -17.65 -5.26
N ALA A 97 -0.81 -16.70 -5.85
CA ALA A 97 -0.97 -15.27 -5.59
C ALA A 97 -2.03 -14.61 -6.47
N LEU A 98 -2.55 -15.28 -7.51
CA LEU A 98 -3.56 -14.75 -8.44
C LEU A 98 -5.00 -14.88 -7.86
N GLN A 99 -5.19 -14.41 -6.63
CA GLN A 99 -6.48 -14.49 -5.93
C GLN A 99 -7.18 -13.13 -5.87
N PRO A 100 -8.52 -13.04 -5.95
CA PRO A 100 -9.21 -11.77 -5.82
C PRO A 100 -9.02 -11.20 -4.40
N GLY A 101 -8.94 -9.87 -4.27
CA GLY A 101 -8.73 -9.20 -2.97
C GLY A 101 -9.78 -9.49 -1.89
N ARG A 102 -10.94 -10.05 -2.24
CA ARG A 102 -11.95 -10.53 -1.28
C ARG A 102 -11.51 -11.78 -0.50
N ASP A 103 -10.51 -12.51 -1.00
CA ASP A 103 -9.98 -13.74 -0.39
C ASP A 103 -8.80 -13.45 0.56
N ILE A 104 -8.48 -12.17 0.78
CA ILE A 104 -7.50 -11.73 1.78
C ILE A 104 -7.99 -12.16 3.18
N VAL A 105 -7.12 -12.85 3.93
CA VAL A 105 -7.39 -13.26 5.31
C VAL A 105 -6.88 -12.26 6.34
N ALA A 106 -5.84 -11.50 5.98
CA ALA A 106 -5.36 -10.36 6.76
C ALA A 106 -4.64 -9.37 5.85
N ALA A 107 -4.78 -8.09 6.10
CA ALA A 107 -4.05 -7.04 5.38
C ALA A 107 -3.81 -5.83 6.28
N GLY A 108 -2.85 -5.02 5.89
CA GLY A 108 -2.48 -3.87 6.66
C GLY A 108 -1.37 -3.06 6.00
N TYR A 109 -0.90 -2.09 6.76
CA TYR A 109 0.26 -1.30 6.39
C TYR A 109 0.99 -0.81 7.63
N ALA A 110 2.31 -0.70 7.53
CA ALA A 110 3.13 0.08 8.43
C ALA A 110 3.30 1.49 7.87
N LEU A 111 3.06 2.51 8.68
CA LEU A 111 3.31 3.91 8.37
C LEU A 111 4.53 4.39 9.13
N TYR A 112 5.55 4.86 8.41
CA TYR A 112 6.74 5.51 8.94
C TYR A 112 6.55 7.04 8.86
N GLY A 113 5.71 7.56 9.75
CA GLY A 113 5.35 8.98 9.82
C GLY A 113 6.08 9.71 10.96
N SER A 114 5.39 10.68 11.56
CA SER A 114 5.86 11.32 12.81
C SER A 114 5.96 10.33 13.98
N ALA A 115 5.20 9.25 13.91
CA ALA A 115 5.31 8.05 14.72
C ALA A 115 5.21 6.83 13.79
N THR A 116 5.74 5.69 14.24
CA THR A 116 5.61 4.42 13.52
C THR A 116 4.35 3.70 13.98
N LEU A 117 3.48 3.34 13.03
CA LEU A 117 2.20 2.70 13.30
C LEU A 117 1.99 1.53 12.35
N VAL A 118 1.33 0.47 12.82
CA VAL A 118 0.79 -0.60 12.00
C VAL A 118 -0.73 -0.58 12.10
N ALA A 119 -1.40 -0.40 10.96
CA ALA A 119 -2.83 -0.63 10.83
C ALA A 119 -3.04 -2.05 10.32
N LEU A 120 -3.86 -2.85 11.01
CA LEU A 120 -4.08 -4.27 10.71
C LEU A 120 -5.57 -4.58 10.67
N SER A 121 -5.97 -5.39 9.69
CA SER A 121 -7.29 -6.02 9.63
C SER A 121 -7.15 -7.51 9.41
N THR A 122 -7.94 -8.29 10.15
CA THR A 122 -8.11 -9.75 9.97
C THR A 122 -9.56 -10.11 9.61
N GLY A 123 -10.30 -9.17 9.01
CA GLY A 123 -11.71 -9.34 8.62
C GLY A 123 -12.75 -8.93 9.67
N GLN A 124 -12.34 -8.57 10.89
CA GLN A 124 -13.25 -8.21 12.00
C GLN A 124 -13.18 -6.73 12.42
N GLY A 125 -12.74 -5.85 11.53
CA GLY A 125 -12.46 -4.45 11.86
C GLY A 125 -11.02 -4.09 11.52
N VAL A 126 -10.64 -2.86 11.85
CA VAL A 126 -9.28 -2.34 11.67
C VAL A 126 -8.78 -1.86 13.01
N ASP A 127 -7.61 -2.31 13.43
CA ASP A 127 -6.96 -1.88 14.65
C ASP A 127 -5.62 -1.21 14.31
N CYS A 128 -5.25 -0.18 15.07
CA CYS A 128 -4.00 0.54 14.91
C CYS A 128 -3.11 0.32 16.13
N PHE A 129 -1.85 -0.05 15.86
CA PHE A 129 -0.83 -0.28 16.88
C PHE A 129 0.33 0.69 16.65
N MET A 130 0.72 1.43 17.68
CA MET A 130 1.84 2.36 17.60
C MET A 130 3.09 1.70 18.20
N LEU A 131 4.23 1.84 17.52
CA LEU A 131 5.51 1.37 18.03
C LEU A 131 5.95 2.25 19.20
N ASP A 132 6.20 1.62 20.35
CA ASP A 132 7.01 2.20 21.40
C ASP A 132 8.49 1.87 21.10
N PRO A 133 9.32 2.85 20.70
CA PRO A 133 10.71 2.59 20.34
C PRO A 133 11.61 2.27 21.53
N ALA A 134 11.20 2.57 22.76
CA ALA A 134 11.97 2.22 23.96
C ALA A 134 11.79 0.74 24.33
N LEU A 135 10.60 0.19 24.08
CA LEU A 135 10.28 -1.22 24.34
C LEU A 135 10.49 -2.12 23.11
N GLY A 136 10.39 -1.56 21.91
CA GLY A 136 10.40 -2.32 20.66
C GLY A 136 9.07 -3.04 20.38
N GLU A 137 7.97 -2.56 20.96
CA GLU A 137 6.66 -3.24 20.93
C GLU A 137 5.58 -2.39 20.26
N PHE A 138 4.66 -3.05 19.57
CA PHE A 138 3.49 -2.40 18.95
C PHE A 138 2.31 -2.43 19.93
N ILE A 139 1.95 -1.27 20.45
CA ILE A 139 0.89 -1.09 21.46
C ILE A 139 -0.40 -0.68 20.77
N LEU A 140 -1.52 -1.35 21.07
CA LEU A 140 -2.84 -0.99 20.57
C LEU A 140 -3.22 0.43 21.04
N VAL A 141 -3.45 1.34 20.08
CA VAL A 141 -3.82 2.75 20.35
C VAL A 141 -5.21 3.11 19.87
N ASP A 142 -5.66 2.54 18.75
CA ASP A 142 -7.02 2.70 18.26
C ASP A 142 -7.62 1.33 17.92
N LYS A 143 -8.80 1.06 18.46
CA LYS A 143 -9.52 -0.21 18.26
C LYS A 143 -10.77 -0.01 17.41
N ASP A 144 -11.05 -0.97 16.54
CA ASP A 144 -12.22 -1.00 15.64
C ASP A 144 -12.44 0.34 14.90
N VAL A 145 -11.38 0.82 14.25
CA VAL A 145 -11.36 2.08 13.52
C VAL A 145 -12.40 2.07 12.41
N ARG A 146 -13.28 3.07 12.41
CA ARG A 146 -14.30 3.28 11.37
C ARG A 146 -14.13 4.63 10.70
N ILE A 147 -14.06 4.60 9.37
CA ILE A 147 -14.02 5.82 8.56
C ILE A 147 -15.35 6.59 8.68
N LYS A 148 -15.28 7.92 8.71
CA LYS A 148 -16.46 8.79 8.66
C LYS A 148 -17.21 8.60 7.35
N LYS A 149 -18.55 8.52 7.41
CA LYS A 149 -19.42 8.36 6.23
C LYS A 149 -19.20 9.42 5.14
N LYS A 150 -18.89 10.66 5.52
CA LYS A 150 -18.55 11.75 4.60
C LYS A 150 -17.46 12.61 5.23
N GLY A 151 -16.32 12.74 4.56
CA GLY A 151 -15.25 13.68 4.94
C GLY A 151 -15.31 14.99 4.15
N LYS A 152 -14.33 15.86 4.43
CA LYS A 152 -14.18 17.19 3.84
C LYS A 152 -12.81 17.39 3.16
N ILE A 153 -12.12 16.30 2.85
CA ILE A 153 -10.79 16.29 2.22
C ILE A 153 -10.86 15.48 0.93
N TYR A 154 -10.24 15.98 -0.14
CA TYR A 154 -9.93 15.19 -1.32
C TYR A 154 -8.41 15.14 -1.52
N SER A 155 -7.92 14.00 -2.00
CA SER A 155 -6.49 13.73 -2.18
C SER A 155 -6.24 13.14 -3.55
N VAL A 156 -5.59 13.92 -4.42
CA VAL A 156 -5.26 13.55 -5.79
C VAL A 156 -4.11 14.41 -6.30
N ASN A 157 -3.25 13.86 -7.15
CA ASN A 157 -2.22 14.64 -7.82
C ASN A 157 -2.82 15.46 -8.97
N GLU A 158 -3.22 16.70 -8.69
CA GLU A 158 -3.77 17.61 -9.69
C GLU A 158 -2.78 18.02 -10.79
N GLY A 159 -1.49 17.69 -10.68
CA GLY A 159 -0.53 17.81 -11.78
C GLY A 159 -0.94 17.00 -13.03
N TYR A 160 -1.81 16.01 -12.88
CA TYR A 160 -2.40 15.26 -13.98
C TYR A 160 -3.71 15.84 -14.53
N ALA A 161 -4.12 17.06 -14.14
CA ALA A 161 -5.39 17.68 -14.55
C ALA A 161 -5.66 17.63 -16.05
N LYS A 162 -4.63 17.84 -16.89
CA LYS A 162 -4.73 17.76 -18.36
C LYS A 162 -5.15 16.36 -18.88
N TYR A 163 -4.91 15.32 -18.09
CA TYR A 163 -5.04 13.92 -18.50
C TYR A 163 -6.18 13.18 -17.80
N PHE A 164 -6.87 13.82 -16.85
CA PHE A 164 -8.01 13.23 -16.16
C PHE A 164 -9.17 12.99 -17.13
N ASP A 165 -9.95 11.97 -16.82
CA ASP A 165 -11.25 11.79 -17.46
C ASP A 165 -12.23 12.90 -17.03
N PRO A 166 -13.32 13.10 -17.79
CA PRO A 166 -14.32 14.12 -17.47
C PRO A 166 -14.95 13.96 -16.08
N ALA A 167 -15.15 12.74 -15.58
CA ALA A 167 -15.81 12.50 -14.29
C ALA A 167 -14.91 12.92 -13.12
N VAL A 168 -13.61 12.62 -13.17
CA VAL A 168 -12.63 13.09 -12.18
C VAL A 168 -12.53 14.63 -12.22
N THR A 169 -12.50 15.20 -13.43
CA THR A 169 -12.44 16.67 -13.61
C THR A 169 -13.66 17.35 -12.99
N GLU A 170 -14.86 16.84 -13.29
CA GLU A 170 -16.12 17.34 -12.72
C GLU A 170 -16.16 17.16 -11.20
N TYR A 171 -15.73 16.00 -10.69
CA TYR A 171 -15.71 15.73 -9.25
C TYR A 171 -14.82 16.73 -8.51
N ILE A 172 -13.59 16.96 -8.99
CA ILE A 172 -12.65 17.94 -8.41
C ILE A 172 -13.24 19.35 -8.49
N HIS A 173 -13.86 19.72 -9.61
CA HIS A 173 -14.54 21.01 -9.74
C HIS A 173 -15.61 21.19 -8.67
N LYS A 174 -16.50 20.19 -8.48
CA LYS A 174 -17.52 20.20 -7.42
C LYS A 174 -16.96 20.21 -6.00
N LYS A 175 -15.73 19.72 -5.78
CA LYS A 175 -15.05 19.82 -4.48
C LYS A 175 -14.53 21.23 -4.21
N LYS A 176 -14.09 21.95 -5.24
CA LYS A 176 -13.55 23.32 -5.15
C LYS A 176 -14.65 24.39 -5.15
N PHE A 177 -15.70 24.17 -5.95
CA PHE A 177 -16.81 25.10 -6.17
C PHE A 177 -18.14 24.39 -5.89
N PRO A 178 -18.46 24.11 -4.62
CA PRO A 178 -19.73 23.49 -4.27
C PRO A 178 -20.91 24.43 -4.58
N GLU A 179 -21.92 23.90 -5.27
CA GLU A 179 -23.13 24.64 -5.68
C GLU A 179 -24.22 24.66 -4.59
N ASP A 180 -24.10 23.82 -3.56
CA ASP A 180 -25.05 23.70 -2.45
C ASP A 180 -24.80 24.71 -1.31
N GLY A 181 -23.90 25.66 -1.51
CA GLY A 181 -23.50 26.67 -0.51
C GLY A 181 -22.61 26.12 0.61
N SER A 182 -22.20 24.85 0.56
CA SER A 182 -21.26 24.29 1.53
C SER A 182 -19.84 24.85 1.35
N ALA A 183 -18.99 24.69 2.36
CA ALA A 183 -17.59 25.06 2.23
C ALA A 183 -16.86 24.10 1.27
N PRO A 184 -15.92 24.59 0.43
CA PRO A 184 -15.06 23.74 -0.39
C PRO A 184 -14.30 22.71 0.45
N TYR A 185 -13.98 21.58 -0.19
CA TYR A 185 -13.16 20.56 0.46
C TYR A 185 -11.69 21.00 0.51
N GLY A 186 -10.99 20.64 1.59
CA GLY A 186 -9.56 20.83 1.67
C GLY A 186 -8.81 19.87 0.74
N SER A 187 -7.83 20.38 -0.02
CA SER A 187 -6.90 19.53 -0.77
C SER A 187 -5.75 19.10 0.13
N ARG A 188 -5.43 17.80 0.12
CA ARG A 188 -4.23 17.24 0.76
C ARG A 188 -3.67 16.18 -0.15
N TYR A 189 -2.38 16.20 -0.45
CA TYR A 189 -1.72 15.15 -1.21
C TYR A 189 -0.28 15.05 -0.74
N VAL A 190 0.03 13.98 0.01
CA VAL A 190 1.39 13.73 0.53
C VAL A 190 2.24 13.11 -0.57
N GLY A 191 1.65 12.30 -1.44
CA GLY A 191 2.35 11.62 -2.53
C GLY A 191 2.92 10.25 -2.16
N SER A 192 2.66 9.79 -0.94
CA SER A 192 2.84 8.39 -0.51
C SER A 192 1.47 7.81 -0.22
N MET A 193 1.12 6.68 -0.84
CA MET A 193 -0.22 6.10 -0.79
C MET A 193 -0.60 5.77 0.66
N VAL A 194 0.31 5.16 1.42
CA VAL A 194 0.12 4.80 2.83
C VAL A 194 -0.25 6.01 3.70
N ALA A 195 0.40 7.15 3.50
CA ALA A 195 0.15 8.37 4.28
C ALA A 195 -1.20 9.00 3.91
N ASP A 196 -1.52 9.04 2.62
CA ASP A 196 -2.79 9.58 2.13
C ASP A 196 -3.98 8.68 2.50
N ILE A 197 -3.81 7.36 2.49
CA ILE A 197 -4.82 6.38 2.94
C ILE A 197 -5.02 6.45 4.45
N HIS A 198 -3.93 6.47 5.24
CA HIS A 198 -4.05 6.55 6.69
C HIS A 198 -4.80 7.81 7.12
N ARG A 199 -4.48 8.98 6.54
CA ARG A 199 -5.24 10.21 6.77
C ARG A 199 -6.71 10.06 6.37
N THR A 200 -6.98 9.45 5.21
CA THR A 200 -8.35 9.22 4.74
C THR A 200 -9.13 8.32 5.70
N LEU A 201 -8.51 7.27 6.25
CA LEU A 201 -9.10 6.39 7.25
C LEU A 201 -9.47 7.16 8.54
N MET A 202 -8.54 7.95 9.07
CA MET A 202 -8.72 8.64 10.35
C MET A 202 -9.62 9.88 10.25
N TYR A 203 -9.49 10.67 9.19
CA TYR A 203 -10.21 11.94 9.05
C TYR A 203 -11.43 11.87 8.14
N GLY A 204 -11.59 10.79 7.40
CA GLY A 204 -12.56 10.67 6.32
C GLY A 204 -12.18 11.52 5.12
N GLY A 205 -12.87 11.30 4.01
CA GLY A 205 -12.63 12.01 2.75
C GLY A 205 -12.49 11.01 1.62
N ILE A 206 -11.72 11.40 0.61
CA ILE A 206 -11.44 10.53 -0.54
C ILE A 206 -9.99 10.66 -0.97
N PHE A 207 -9.37 9.52 -1.27
CA PHE A 207 -8.11 9.42 -1.99
C PHE A 207 -8.38 8.87 -3.38
N MET A 208 -7.75 9.46 -4.40
CA MET A 208 -7.94 9.09 -5.79
C MET A 208 -6.58 8.97 -6.49
N TYR A 209 -6.38 7.84 -7.16
CA TYR A 209 -5.29 7.63 -8.10
C TYR A 209 -5.87 7.08 -9.42
N PRO A 210 -6.60 7.91 -10.18
CA PRO A 210 -7.37 7.44 -11.32
C PRO A 210 -6.45 7.01 -12.48
N ALA A 211 -7.00 6.20 -13.38
CA ALA A 211 -6.44 6.04 -14.71
C ALA A 211 -6.32 7.40 -15.39
N ASN A 212 -5.32 7.55 -16.25
CA ASN A 212 -5.16 8.74 -17.07
C ASN A 212 -4.68 8.35 -18.47
N LYS A 213 -4.68 9.30 -19.41
CA LYS A 213 -4.31 9.03 -20.81
C LYS A 213 -2.89 8.45 -20.99
N LYS A 214 -1.99 8.66 -20.03
CA LYS A 214 -0.64 8.07 -20.04
C LYS A 214 -0.62 6.68 -19.40
N ASN A 215 -1.44 6.45 -18.37
CA ASN A 215 -1.54 5.22 -17.61
C ASN A 215 -3.01 4.74 -17.58
N PRO A 216 -3.47 4.02 -18.62
CA PRO A 216 -4.88 3.63 -18.76
C PRO A 216 -5.39 2.70 -17.66
N LYS A 217 -4.49 1.99 -16.96
CA LYS A 217 -4.79 1.13 -15.80
C LYS A 217 -4.54 1.80 -14.43
N GLY A 218 -4.18 3.09 -14.39
CA GLY A 218 -3.68 3.76 -13.18
C GLY A 218 -2.20 3.46 -12.92
N LYS A 219 -1.59 4.10 -11.89
CA LYS A 219 -0.20 3.80 -11.46
C LYS A 219 -0.15 2.83 -10.26
N VAL A 220 -1.14 2.86 -9.37
CA VAL A 220 -1.11 2.03 -8.16
C VAL A 220 -1.19 0.55 -8.53
N CYS A 221 -0.08 -0.15 -8.30
CA CYS A 221 0.04 -1.57 -8.53
C CYS A 221 -0.01 -2.26 -7.17
N PHE A 222 -1.19 -2.71 -6.75
CA PHE A 222 -1.21 -3.93 -5.92
C PHE A 222 -0.78 -5.05 -6.89
N PRO A 223 0.18 -5.92 -6.53
CA PRO A 223 1.11 -6.54 -7.49
C PRO A 223 0.39 -7.02 -8.73
N HIS A 224 0.92 -6.69 -9.92
CA HIS A 224 0.33 -6.90 -11.26
C HIS A 224 -0.34 -8.27 -11.48
N LEU A 225 0.02 -9.25 -10.66
CA LEU A 225 -0.56 -10.58 -10.52
C LEU A 225 -2.04 -10.56 -10.03
N LEU A 226 -2.43 -9.68 -9.12
CA LEU A 226 -3.79 -9.65 -8.56
C LEU A 226 -4.82 -8.98 -9.49
N THR A 227 -4.36 -8.28 -10.53
CA THR A 227 -5.21 -7.58 -11.50
C THR A 227 -5.30 -8.35 -12.82
N GLY A 228 -5.52 -9.67 -12.76
CA GLY A 228 -5.94 -10.47 -13.91
C GLY A 228 -7.31 -10.06 -14.45
N ARG A 229 -7.43 -8.81 -14.92
CA ARG A 229 -8.37 -8.22 -15.88
C ARG A 229 -7.71 -7.02 -16.58
#